data_AF-A0A7W2TP90-F1
#
_entry.id   AF-A0A7W2TP90-F1
#
_cell.length_a   1.000
_cell.length_b   1.000
_cell.length_c   1.000
_cell.angle_alpha   90.00
_cell.angle_beta   90.00
_cell.angle_gamma   90.00
#
_symmetry.space_group_name_H-M   'P 1'
#
loop_
_entity.id
_entity.type
_entity.pdbx_description
1 polymer ?
#
loop_
_entity_poly.entity_id
_entity_poly.type
_entity_poly.pdbx_seq_one_letter_code
_entity_poly.pdbx_strand_id
1 'polypeptide(L)'
;MEKLLNMFGYYKRKKKKEYKPIRYIQSDEPIDIGEKLKELMVEGNKWARERKKEDYELVGMFFTIVLLIEHKLVNLLRVIDDDIENKMLGSKIDVFKDFLKVYRPEEGEDLEDYRKLIQPLNEIKKLRNSLAHDVTKPRFEYRELIQTELYVKKRRPDMHDKFKDCEDDRGKCLGLLATFGFVLSFEIAKLRVGVEH
;
A
#
# COMPACT_ATOMS: atom_id res chain seq x y z
N MET A 1 -31.51 14.26 26.56
CA MET A 1 -31.00 13.18 25.69
C MET A 1 -29.54 13.36 25.28
N GLU A 2 -29.07 14.56 24.89
CA GLU A 2 -27.66 14.78 24.52
C GLU A 2 -26.62 14.42 25.59
N LYS A 3 -26.91 14.68 26.88
CA LYS A 3 -26.01 14.32 27.99
C LYS A 3 -25.82 12.80 28.15
N LEU A 4 -26.83 11.99 27.84
CA LEU A 4 -26.75 10.53 27.88
C LEU A 4 -25.94 10.00 26.69
N LEU A 5 -26.18 10.52 25.48
CA LEU A 5 -25.43 10.16 24.27
C LEU A 5 -23.92 10.50 24.35
N ASN A 6 -23.56 11.59 25.05
CA ASN A 6 -22.16 11.92 25.36
C ASN A 6 -21.51 10.95 26.35
N MET A 7 -22.27 10.45 27.34
CA MET A 7 -21.76 9.52 28.36
C MET A 7 -21.46 8.13 27.77
N PHE A 8 -22.22 7.71 26.76
CA PHE A 8 -21.99 6.46 26.02
C PHE A 8 -20.99 6.60 24.84
N GLY A 9 -20.28 7.73 24.73
CA GLY A 9 -19.18 7.88 23.76
C GLY A 9 -19.58 8.02 22.28
N TYR A 10 -20.87 8.23 21.98
CA TYR A 10 -21.37 8.32 20.61
C TYR A 10 -21.01 9.64 19.89
N TYR A 11 -20.47 10.63 20.62
CA TYR A 11 -19.93 11.86 20.05
C TYR A 11 -18.46 12.07 20.44
N LYS A 12 -17.54 11.38 19.76
CA LYS A 12 -16.16 11.85 19.68
C LYS A 12 -16.16 13.15 18.86
N ARG A 13 -16.33 14.31 19.52
CA ARG A 13 -16.00 15.61 18.91
C ARG A 13 -14.56 15.49 18.40
N LYS A 14 -14.38 15.42 17.08
CA LYS A 14 -13.05 15.51 16.47
C LYS A 14 -12.46 16.82 16.99
N LYS A 15 -11.38 16.76 17.80
CA LYS A 15 -10.64 17.96 18.21
C LYS A 15 -10.38 18.76 16.94
N LYS A 16 -10.84 20.02 16.88
CA LYS A 16 -10.46 20.91 15.79
C LYS A 16 -8.94 20.89 15.73
N LYS A 17 -8.38 20.57 14.56
CA LYS A 17 -6.93 20.66 14.36
C LYS A 17 -6.56 22.13 14.49
N GLU A 18 -5.92 22.49 15.59
CA GLU A 18 -5.28 23.79 15.72
C GLU A 18 -3.92 23.69 15.02
N TYR A 19 -3.73 24.50 13.99
CA TYR A 19 -2.45 24.60 13.29
C TYR A 19 -1.48 25.45 14.11
N LYS A 20 -0.18 25.15 14.00
CA LYS A 20 0.86 25.98 14.62
C LYS A 20 0.83 27.39 14.00
N PRO A 21 0.98 28.47 14.79
CA PRO A 21 1.08 29.82 14.25
C PRO A 21 2.33 29.95 13.37
N ILE A 22 2.19 30.67 12.25
CA ILE A 22 3.32 30.99 11.36
C ILE A 22 4.20 32.03 12.06
N ARG A 23 5.52 31.82 12.04
CA ARG A 23 6.52 32.77 12.55
C ARG A 23 7.20 33.45 11.38
N TYR A 24 7.15 34.77 11.34
CA TYR A 24 7.78 35.57 10.30
C TYR A 24 9.13 36.10 10.78
N ILE A 25 10.10 36.19 9.87
CA ILE A 25 11.39 36.82 10.16
C ILE A 25 11.11 38.29 10.53
N GLN A 26 11.64 38.73 11.66
CA GLN A 26 11.60 40.13 12.10
C GLN A 26 12.96 40.74 11.80
N SER A 27 12.98 41.83 11.04
CA SER A 27 14.21 42.57 10.70
C SER A 27 13.89 44.03 10.50
N ASP A 28 14.68 44.91 11.11
CA ASP A 28 14.57 46.36 10.95
C ASP A 28 15.30 46.86 9.68
N GLU A 29 16.09 45.99 9.04
CA GLU A 29 16.80 46.23 7.77
C GLU A 29 16.26 45.32 6.65
N PRO A 30 16.43 45.70 5.36
CA PRO A 30 16.09 44.84 4.22
C PRO A 30 16.84 43.50 4.29
N ILE A 31 16.09 42.39 4.25
CA ILE A 31 16.66 41.05 4.33
C ILE A 31 17.14 40.61 2.94
N ASP A 32 18.43 40.30 2.80
CA ASP A 32 18.92 39.54 1.65
C ASP A 32 18.56 38.05 1.82
N ILE A 33 17.59 37.59 1.03
CA ILE A 33 17.12 36.21 1.03
C ILE A 33 17.61 35.41 -0.19
N GLY A 34 18.52 35.95 -1.00
CA GLY A 34 18.89 35.37 -2.30
C GLY A 34 19.36 33.92 -2.22
N GLU A 35 20.28 33.61 -1.30
CA GLU A 35 20.75 32.24 -1.08
C GLU A 35 19.67 31.35 -0.47
N LYS A 36 18.88 31.86 0.49
CA LYS A 36 17.82 31.07 1.11
C LYS A 36 16.71 30.70 0.14
N LEU A 37 16.39 31.62 -0.77
CA LEU A 37 15.44 31.40 -1.85
C LEU A 37 15.96 30.32 -2.82
N LYS A 38 17.24 30.37 -3.20
CA LYS A 38 17.85 29.33 -4.04
C LYS A 38 17.79 27.97 -3.37
N GLU A 39 18.15 27.88 -2.08
CA GLU A 39 18.08 26.62 -1.30
C GLU A 39 16.67 26.03 -1.32
N LEU A 40 15.66 26.81 -0.95
CA LEU A 40 14.26 26.36 -0.90
C LEU A 40 13.71 26.03 -2.30
N MET A 41 14.16 26.73 -3.33
CA MET A 41 13.75 26.48 -4.72
C MET A 41 14.31 25.17 -5.29
N VAL A 42 15.51 24.77 -4.86
CA VAL A 42 16.14 23.51 -5.31
C VAL A 42 15.87 22.33 -4.38
N GLU A 43 15.28 22.59 -3.21
CA GLU A 43 14.82 21.55 -2.28
C GLU A 43 13.83 20.61 -3.00
N GLY A 44 13.99 19.30 -2.83
CA GLY A 44 13.23 18.28 -3.57
C GLY A 44 13.73 17.99 -5.00
N ASN A 45 14.17 19.00 -5.77
CA ASN A 45 14.73 18.79 -7.11
C ASN A 45 16.02 17.96 -7.08
N LYS A 46 16.82 18.13 -6.03
CA LYS A 46 18.02 17.31 -5.80
C LYS A 46 17.69 15.81 -5.77
N TRP A 47 16.61 15.41 -5.10
CA TRP A 47 16.23 14.00 -4.99
C TRP A 47 15.75 13.43 -6.32
N ALA A 48 15.05 14.23 -7.14
CA ALA A 48 14.70 13.82 -8.49
C ALA A 48 15.94 13.60 -9.37
N ARG A 49 16.97 14.44 -9.23
CA ARG A 49 18.23 14.34 -9.97
C ARG A 49 19.13 13.18 -9.52
N GLU A 50 19.02 12.76 -8.27
CA GLU A 50 19.84 11.67 -7.71
C GLU A 50 19.29 10.28 -8.06
N ARG A 51 18.05 10.19 -8.55
CA ARG A 51 17.44 8.92 -8.98
C ARG A 51 18.19 8.32 -10.16
N LYS A 52 18.45 7.02 -10.07
CA LYS A 52 19.08 6.25 -11.15
C LYS A 52 18.02 5.53 -11.98
N LYS A 53 18.41 5.08 -13.17
CA LYS A 53 17.55 4.32 -14.09
C LYS A 53 16.89 3.15 -13.37
N GLU A 54 17.66 2.45 -12.55
CA GLU A 54 17.22 1.24 -11.90
C GLU A 54 16.22 1.50 -10.75
N ASP A 55 16.21 2.70 -10.17
CA ASP A 55 15.18 3.10 -9.21
C ASP A 55 13.82 3.24 -9.93
N TYR A 56 13.82 3.83 -11.13
CA TYR A 56 12.63 3.93 -11.97
C TYR A 56 12.14 2.56 -12.45
N GLU A 57 13.04 1.65 -12.80
CA GLU A 57 12.69 0.28 -13.20
C GLU A 57 12.03 -0.48 -12.04
N LEU A 58 12.63 -0.43 -10.84
CA LEU A 58 12.06 -1.05 -9.64
C LEU A 58 10.66 -0.50 -9.34
N VAL A 59 10.52 0.82 -9.33
CA VAL A 59 9.24 1.48 -9.05
C VAL A 59 8.20 1.14 -10.13
N GLY A 60 8.56 1.19 -11.41
CA GLY A 60 7.67 0.87 -12.52
C GLY A 60 7.18 -0.59 -12.48
N MET A 61 8.09 -1.53 -12.21
CA MET A 61 7.73 -2.95 -12.04
C MET A 61 6.83 -3.17 -10.81
N PHE A 62 7.14 -2.51 -9.69
CA PHE A 62 6.29 -2.54 -8.50
C PHE A 62 4.87 -2.04 -8.78
N PHE A 63 4.72 -0.88 -9.43
CA PHE A 63 3.41 -0.35 -9.78
C PHE A 63 2.65 -1.26 -10.75
N THR A 64 3.34 -1.93 -11.67
CA THR A 64 2.74 -2.94 -12.55
C THR A 64 2.16 -4.10 -11.75
N ILE A 65 2.90 -4.60 -10.75
CA ILE A 65 2.40 -5.66 -9.85
C ILE A 65 1.19 -5.17 -9.05
N VAL A 66 1.22 -3.93 -8.53
CA VAL A 66 0.09 -3.33 -7.82
C VAL A 66 -1.16 -3.24 -8.70
N LEU A 67 -1.03 -2.82 -9.96
CA LEU A 67 -2.15 -2.76 -10.90
C LEU A 67 -2.74 -4.15 -11.18
N LEU A 68 -1.90 -5.19 -11.28
CA LEU A 68 -2.37 -6.56 -11.43
C LEU A 68 -3.15 -7.02 -10.19
N ILE A 69 -2.63 -6.75 -8.99
CA ILE A 69 -3.31 -7.03 -7.71
C ILE A 69 -4.68 -6.33 -7.68
N GLU A 70 -4.72 -5.03 -8.01
CA GLU A 70 -5.97 -4.26 -8.06
C GLU A 70 -6.96 -4.87 -9.04
N HIS A 71 -6.51 -5.24 -10.24
CA HIS A 71 -7.36 -5.86 -11.25
C HIS A 71 -7.98 -7.18 -10.76
N LYS A 72 -7.20 -8.03 -10.06
CA LYS A 72 -7.73 -9.28 -9.48
C LYS A 72 -8.76 -9.01 -8.40
N LEU A 73 -8.50 -8.05 -7.51
CA LEU A 73 -9.47 -7.65 -6.48
C LEU A 73 -10.77 -7.13 -7.11
N VAL A 74 -10.68 -6.24 -8.11
CA VAL A 74 -11.86 -5.71 -8.81
C VAL A 74 -12.71 -6.85 -9.39
N ASN A 75 -12.09 -7.81 -10.07
CA ASN A 75 -12.82 -8.93 -10.67
C ASN A 75 -13.57 -9.79 -9.65
N LEU A 76 -13.08 -9.90 -8.42
CA LEU A 76 -13.78 -10.62 -7.35
C LEU A 76 -14.89 -9.75 -6.74
N LEU A 77 -14.57 -8.48 -6.46
CA LEU A 77 -15.37 -7.63 -5.58
C LEU A 77 -16.54 -6.92 -6.28
N ARG A 78 -16.56 -6.89 -7.62
CA ARG A 78 -17.69 -6.33 -8.39
C ARG A 78 -19.04 -6.93 -7.98
N VAL A 79 -19.06 -8.17 -7.51
CA VAL A 79 -20.28 -8.87 -7.05
C VAL A 79 -20.92 -8.28 -5.80
N ILE A 80 -20.20 -7.44 -5.03
CA ILE A 80 -20.73 -6.78 -3.82
C ILE A 80 -20.62 -5.25 -3.87
N ASP A 81 -20.01 -4.68 -4.91
CA ASP A 81 -19.68 -3.26 -5.00
C ASP A 81 -19.47 -2.83 -6.46
N ASP A 82 -20.52 -2.28 -7.08
CA ASP A 82 -20.51 -1.86 -8.50
C ASP A 82 -19.49 -0.76 -8.81
N ASP A 83 -19.11 0.05 -7.82
CA ASP A 83 -18.15 1.16 -7.97
C ASP A 83 -16.70 0.75 -7.64
N ILE A 84 -16.43 -0.53 -7.41
CA ILE A 84 -15.13 -0.99 -6.92
C ILE A 84 -13.94 -0.60 -7.82
N GLU A 85 -14.17 -0.46 -9.13
CA GLU A 85 -13.13 -0.11 -10.10
C GLU A 85 -12.51 1.26 -9.84
N ASN A 86 -13.35 2.24 -9.48
CA ASN A 86 -12.96 3.63 -9.23
C ASN A 86 -12.29 3.83 -7.85
N LYS A 87 -12.37 2.83 -6.97
CA LYS A 87 -11.84 2.92 -5.60
C LYS A 87 -10.33 2.77 -5.57
N MET A 88 -9.65 3.51 -4.69
CA MET A 88 -8.21 3.33 -4.47
C MET A 88 -7.90 1.98 -3.83
N LEU A 89 -6.69 1.43 -4.03
CA LEU A 89 -6.25 0.15 -3.43
C LEU A 89 -6.64 -0.02 -1.96
N GLY A 90 -6.50 1.05 -1.15
CA GLY A 90 -6.88 1.01 0.26
C GLY A 90 -8.34 0.66 0.49
N SER A 91 -9.24 1.27 -0.27
CA SER A 91 -10.68 1.01 -0.22
C SER A 91 -11.01 -0.35 -0.82
N LYS A 92 -10.31 -0.77 -1.89
CA LYS A 92 -10.44 -2.14 -2.45
C LYS A 92 -10.12 -3.22 -1.41
N ILE A 93 -9.07 -3.01 -0.60
CA ILE A 93 -8.71 -3.91 0.51
C ILE A 93 -9.79 -3.92 1.60
N ASP A 94 -10.40 -2.77 1.91
CA ASP A 94 -11.46 -2.71 2.92
C ASP A 94 -12.73 -3.45 2.43
N VAL A 95 -13.11 -3.28 1.16
CA VAL A 95 -14.20 -4.04 0.53
C VAL A 95 -13.87 -5.54 0.48
N PHE A 96 -12.62 -5.93 0.25
CA PHE A 96 -12.19 -7.33 0.35
C PHE A 96 -12.40 -7.92 1.75
N LYS A 97 -12.14 -7.14 2.81
CA LYS A 97 -12.44 -7.60 4.18
C LYS A 97 -13.94 -7.79 4.38
N ASP A 98 -14.76 -6.91 3.82
CA ASP A 98 -16.21 -7.00 3.93
C ASP A 98 -16.75 -8.18 3.12
N PHE A 99 -16.20 -8.44 1.93
CA PHE A 99 -16.46 -9.65 1.15
C PHE A 99 -16.21 -10.91 1.98
N LEU A 100 -15.06 -11.04 2.64
CA LEU A 100 -14.72 -12.21 3.46
C LEU A 100 -15.62 -12.37 4.71
N LYS A 101 -16.39 -11.35 5.12
CA LYS A 101 -17.37 -11.48 6.21
C LYS A 101 -18.69 -12.10 5.75
N VAL A 102 -19.06 -11.87 4.50
CA VAL A 102 -20.32 -12.35 3.91
C VAL A 102 -20.13 -13.62 3.08
N TYR A 103 -18.89 -13.91 2.66
CA TYR A 103 -18.53 -15.12 1.95
C TYR A 103 -18.80 -16.38 2.79
N ARG A 104 -19.41 -17.38 2.16
CA ARG A 104 -19.70 -18.70 2.76
C ARG A 104 -18.76 -19.72 2.12
N PRO A 105 -17.73 -20.19 2.84
CA PRO A 105 -16.76 -21.15 2.29
C PRO A 105 -17.41 -22.48 1.91
N GLU A 106 -16.92 -23.08 0.83
CA GLU A 106 -17.28 -24.44 0.43
C GLU A 106 -16.54 -25.49 1.28
N GLU A 107 -16.94 -26.76 1.18
CA GLU A 107 -16.32 -27.86 1.93
C GLU A 107 -14.82 -27.99 1.58
N GLY A 108 -13.96 -27.92 2.60
CA GLY A 108 -12.50 -27.97 2.44
C GLY A 108 -11.82 -26.61 2.27
N GLU A 109 -12.57 -25.51 2.28
CA GLU A 109 -11.99 -24.16 2.30
C GLU A 109 -11.76 -23.62 3.72
N ASP A 110 -10.59 -23.04 3.95
CA ASP A 110 -10.27 -22.30 5.18
C ASP A 110 -10.30 -20.80 4.92
N LEU A 111 -11.34 -20.12 5.43
CA LEU A 111 -11.48 -18.66 5.34
C LEU A 111 -10.28 -17.91 5.94
N GLU A 112 -9.60 -18.52 6.91
CA GLU A 112 -8.41 -17.93 7.53
C GLU A 112 -7.23 -17.85 6.56
N ASP A 113 -7.15 -18.73 5.55
CA ASP A 113 -6.13 -18.61 4.50
C ASP A 113 -6.34 -17.37 3.63
N TYR A 114 -7.59 -17.02 3.33
CA TYR A 114 -7.92 -15.80 2.59
C TYR A 114 -7.69 -14.54 3.43
N ARG A 115 -8.00 -14.58 4.73
CA ARG A 115 -7.73 -13.45 5.64
C ARG A 115 -6.24 -13.12 5.76
N LYS A 116 -5.36 -14.13 5.69
CA LYS A 116 -3.90 -13.93 5.73
C LYS A 116 -3.38 -13.07 4.56
N LEU A 117 -4.11 -12.96 3.44
CA LEU A 117 -3.75 -12.07 2.33
C LEU A 117 -3.81 -10.57 2.71
N ILE A 118 -4.60 -10.22 3.72
CA ILE A 118 -4.85 -8.82 4.13
C ILE A 118 -3.57 -8.14 4.62
N GLN A 119 -2.69 -8.86 5.31
CA GLN A 119 -1.46 -8.28 5.87
C GLN A 119 -0.47 -7.86 4.75
N PRO A 120 -0.07 -8.74 3.81
CA PRO A 120 0.71 -8.35 2.63
C PRO A 120 0.06 -7.22 1.82
N LEU A 121 -1.27 -7.27 1.59
CA LEU A 121 -1.97 -6.22 0.85
C LEU A 121 -1.84 -4.84 1.53
N ASN A 122 -1.93 -4.78 2.86
CA ASN A 122 -1.75 -3.52 3.59
C ASN A 122 -0.29 -3.03 3.59
N GLU A 123 0.67 -3.96 3.60
CA GLU A 123 2.10 -3.63 3.45
C GLU A 123 2.39 -3.02 2.08
N ILE A 124 1.89 -3.65 1.01
CA ILE A 124 1.98 -3.15 -0.38
C ILE A 124 1.30 -1.78 -0.51
N LYS A 125 0.11 -1.61 0.07
CA LYS A 125 -0.58 -0.30 0.13
C LYS A 125 0.28 0.76 0.79
N LYS A 126 0.92 0.45 1.92
CA LYS A 126 1.79 1.38 2.65
C LYS A 126 3.00 1.78 1.80
N LEU A 127 3.63 0.81 1.13
CA LEU A 127 4.74 1.04 0.21
C LEU A 127 4.33 1.94 -0.96
N ARG A 128 3.23 1.61 -1.64
CA ARG A 128 2.67 2.42 -2.74
C ARG A 128 2.41 3.86 -2.31
N ASN A 129 1.74 4.05 -1.17
CA ASN A 129 1.43 5.39 -0.67
C ASN A 129 2.71 6.15 -0.29
N SER A 130 3.71 5.47 0.28
CA SER A 130 5.01 6.07 0.57
C SER A 130 5.68 6.55 -0.71
N LEU A 131 5.77 5.73 -1.74
CA LEU A 131 6.42 6.09 -3.01
C LEU A 131 5.64 7.15 -3.81
N ALA A 132 4.31 7.14 -3.72
CA ALA A 132 3.45 8.10 -4.43
C ALA A 132 3.44 9.50 -3.79
N HIS A 133 3.70 9.60 -2.49
CA HIS A 133 3.59 10.87 -1.75
C HIS A 133 4.92 11.39 -1.20
N ASP A 134 5.98 10.58 -1.18
CA ASP A 134 7.28 10.96 -0.66
C ASP A 134 8.33 11.02 -1.78
N VAL A 135 8.57 12.22 -2.28
CA VAL A 135 9.59 12.48 -3.31
C VAL A 135 11.01 12.18 -2.81
N THR A 136 11.23 12.14 -1.49
CA THR A 136 12.51 11.79 -0.84
C THR A 136 12.82 10.30 -0.95
N LYS A 137 11.81 9.46 -1.22
CA LYS A 137 11.94 8.01 -1.20
C LYS A 137 12.03 7.47 -2.63
N PRO A 138 13.25 7.28 -3.17
CA PRO A 138 13.42 6.85 -4.57
C PRO A 138 13.10 5.36 -4.78
N ARG A 139 13.19 4.55 -3.72
CA ARG A 139 13.05 3.09 -3.76
C ARG A 139 12.56 2.52 -2.42
N PHE A 140 12.33 1.22 -2.41
CA PHE A 140 12.04 0.45 -1.20
C PHE A 140 13.00 -0.74 -1.11
N GLU A 141 13.11 -1.30 0.08
CA GLU A 141 14.05 -2.38 0.40
C GLU A 141 13.31 -3.64 0.86
N TYR A 142 13.98 -4.79 0.74
CA TYR A 142 13.37 -6.08 1.04
C TYR A 142 12.86 -6.18 2.49
N ARG A 143 13.57 -5.56 3.43
CA ARG A 143 13.18 -5.46 4.85
C ARG A 143 11.86 -4.73 5.09
N GLU A 144 11.32 -4.01 4.10
CA GLU A 144 10.02 -3.35 4.18
C GLU A 144 8.86 -4.28 3.76
N LEU A 145 9.16 -5.52 3.34
CA LEU A 145 8.22 -6.52 2.83
C LEU A 145 8.05 -7.74 3.75
N ILE A 146 8.18 -7.56 5.06
CA ILE A 146 8.20 -8.65 6.05
C ILE A 146 6.92 -9.49 6.02
N GLN A 147 5.75 -8.84 5.95
CA GLN A 147 4.48 -9.56 5.94
C GLN A 147 4.31 -10.36 4.64
N THR A 148 4.71 -9.76 3.53
CA THR A 148 4.72 -10.41 2.21
C THR A 148 5.67 -11.60 2.19
N GLU A 149 6.88 -11.45 2.74
CA GLU A 149 7.87 -12.51 2.89
C GLU A 149 7.33 -13.69 3.70
N LEU A 150 6.84 -13.41 4.92
CA LEU A 150 6.31 -14.45 5.81
C LEU A 150 5.16 -15.22 5.14
N TYR A 151 4.30 -14.52 4.42
CA TYR A 151 3.20 -15.13 3.68
C TYR A 151 3.71 -16.03 2.55
N VAL A 152 4.60 -15.52 1.70
CA VAL A 152 5.15 -16.27 0.56
C VAL A 152 5.95 -17.47 1.02
N LYS A 153 6.82 -17.32 2.04
CA LYS A 153 7.58 -18.42 2.62
C LYS A 153 6.70 -19.55 3.12
N LYS A 154 5.53 -19.23 3.69
CA LYS A 154 4.58 -20.22 4.17
C LYS A 154 3.81 -20.90 3.03
N ARG A 155 3.40 -20.15 2.00
CA ARG A 155 2.53 -20.67 0.92
C ARG A 155 3.29 -21.32 -0.24
N ARG A 156 4.47 -20.80 -0.57
CA ARG A 156 5.34 -21.24 -1.67
C ARG A 156 6.80 -21.24 -1.23
N PRO A 157 7.18 -22.11 -0.26
CA PRO A 157 8.57 -22.22 0.20
C PRO A 157 9.52 -22.55 -0.96
N ASP A 158 9.05 -23.34 -1.93
CA ASP A 158 9.78 -23.71 -3.15
C ASP A 158 10.19 -22.50 -4.01
N MET A 159 9.30 -21.50 -4.14
CA MET A 159 9.61 -20.26 -4.86
C MET A 159 10.42 -19.31 -4.00
N HIS A 160 10.08 -19.21 -2.71
CA HIS A 160 10.79 -18.37 -1.75
C HIS A 160 12.29 -18.74 -1.68
N ASP A 161 12.61 -20.04 -1.69
CA ASP A 161 13.99 -20.51 -1.63
C ASP A 161 14.85 -20.05 -2.81
N LYS A 162 14.24 -19.65 -3.94
CA LYS A 162 14.95 -19.07 -5.09
C LYS A 162 15.39 -17.63 -4.88
N PHE A 163 14.84 -16.93 -3.88
CA PHE A 163 15.26 -15.55 -3.60
C PHE A 163 16.70 -15.45 -3.09
N LYS A 164 17.28 -16.56 -2.58
CA LYS A 164 18.70 -16.61 -2.23
C LYS A 164 19.62 -16.48 -3.46
N ASP A 165 19.10 -16.82 -4.64
CA ASP A 165 19.84 -16.79 -5.91
C ASP A 165 19.76 -15.39 -6.57
N CYS A 166 18.97 -14.46 -6.03
CA CYS A 166 18.91 -13.09 -6.50
C CYS A 166 20.19 -12.32 -6.16
N GLU A 167 20.79 -11.68 -7.18
CA GLU A 167 22.06 -10.96 -7.08
C GLU A 167 22.00 -9.74 -6.15
N ASP A 168 20.86 -9.05 -6.08
CA ASP A 168 20.69 -7.85 -5.30
C ASP A 168 19.33 -7.76 -4.58
N ASP A 169 19.20 -6.76 -3.71
CA ASP A 169 17.98 -6.51 -2.91
C ASP A 169 16.75 -6.19 -3.79
N ARG A 170 16.96 -5.59 -4.96
CA ARG A 170 15.87 -5.20 -5.88
C ARG A 170 15.27 -6.42 -6.55
N GLY A 171 16.11 -7.34 -7.02
CA GLY A 171 15.70 -8.63 -7.55
C GLY A 171 14.90 -9.43 -6.51
N LYS A 172 15.35 -9.43 -5.24
CA LYS A 172 14.61 -10.05 -4.13
C LYS A 172 13.25 -9.41 -3.90
N CYS A 173 13.19 -8.07 -3.85
CA CYS A 173 11.94 -7.32 -3.72
C CYS A 173 10.94 -7.68 -4.81
N LEU A 174 11.37 -7.60 -6.08
CA LEU A 174 10.52 -7.87 -7.24
C LEU A 174 10.12 -9.34 -7.32
N GLY A 175 11.04 -10.26 -7.06
CA GLY A 175 10.76 -11.70 -7.01
C GLY A 175 9.73 -12.04 -5.94
N LEU A 176 9.86 -11.45 -4.75
CA LEU A 176 8.90 -11.63 -3.66
C LEU A 176 7.52 -11.07 -4.01
N LEU A 177 7.46 -9.84 -4.49
CA LEU A 177 6.21 -9.18 -4.87
C LEU A 177 5.50 -9.87 -6.04
N ALA A 178 6.25 -10.32 -7.05
CA ALA A 178 5.71 -11.06 -8.19
C ALA A 178 5.17 -12.42 -7.75
N THR A 179 5.90 -13.12 -6.87
CA THR A 179 5.46 -14.39 -6.30
C THR A 179 4.20 -14.22 -5.46
N PHE A 180 4.15 -13.18 -4.62
CA PHE A 180 2.93 -12.84 -3.89
C PHE A 180 1.77 -12.54 -4.85
N GLY A 181 1.98 -11.71 -5.88
CA GLY A 181 0.97 -11.40 -6.89
C GLY A 181 0.43 -12.64 -7.61
N PHE A 182 1.31 -13.61 -7.89
CA PHE A 182 0.92 -14.91 -8.44
C PHE A 182 0.06 -15.72 -7.46
N VAL A 183 0.51 -15.89 -6.20
CA VAL A 183 -0.25 -16.62 -5.17
C VAL A 183 -1.60 -15.94 -4.92
N LEU A 184 -1.62 -14.62 -4.76
CA LEU A 184 -2.86 -13.85 -4.63
C LEU A 184 -3.80 -14.12 -5.81
N SER A 185 -3.30 -14.07 -7.04
CA SER A 185 -4.12 -14.31 -8.23
C SER A 185 -4.80 -15.69 -8.19
N PHE A 186 -4.08 -16.71 -7.72
CA PHE A 186 -4.63 -18.05 -7.53
C PHE A 186 -5.69 -18.10 -6.43
N GLU A 187 -5.42 -17.53 -5.25
CA GLU A 187 -6.40 -17.52 -4.15
C GLU A 187 -7.68 -16.73 -4.50
N ILE A 188 -7.53 -15.59 -5.17
CA ILE A 188 -8.65 -14.79 -5.65
C ILE A 188 -9.45 -15.54 -6.73
N ALA A 189 -8.78 -16.30 -7.60
CA ALA A 189 -9.46 -17.13 -8.59
C ALA A 189 -10.29 -18.23 -7.91
N LYS A 190 -9.76 -18.89 -6.87
CA LYS A 190 -10.52 -19.87 -6.08
C LYS A 190 -11.80 -19.26 -5.50
N LEU A 191 -11.67 -18.11 -4.82
CA LEU A 191 -12.83 -17.38 -4.28
C LEU A 191 -13.86 -17.04 -5.35
N ARG A 192 -13.41 -16.72 -6.57
CA ARG A 192 -14.31 -16.34 -7.68
C ARG A 192 -15.08 -17.52 -8.26
N VAL A 193 -14.51 -18.73 -8.27
CA VAL A 193 -15.18 -19.92 -8.86
C VAL A 193 -16.50 -20.22 -8.15
N GLY A 194 -16.55 -20.04 -6.83
CA GLY A 194 -17.76 -20.28 -6.02
C GLY A 194 -18.74 -19.09 -5.95
N VAL A 195 -18.62 -18.07 -6.80
CA VAL A 195 -19.47 -16.87 -6.77
C VAL A 195 -20.16 -16.66 -8.12
N GLU A 196 -21.49 -16.70 -8.11
CA GLU A 196 -22.32 -16.32 -9.27
C GLU A 196 -22.24 -14.81 -9.54
N HIS A 197 -22.20 -14.43 -10.83
CA HIS A 197 -22.14 -13.04 -11.32
C HIS A 197 -23.48 -12.63 -11.92
#